data_AF-A0A2C5ZBU8-F1
#
_entry.id   AF-A0A2C5ZBU8-F1
#
_cell.length_a   1.000
_cell.length_b   1.000
_cell.length_c   1.000
_cell.angle_alpha   90.00
_cell.angle_beta   90.00
_cell.angle_gamma   90.00
#
_symmetry.space_group_name_H-M   'P 1'
#
loop_
_entity.id
_entity.type
_entity.pdbx_description
1 polymer ?
#
loop_
_entity_poly.entity_id
_entity_poly.type
_entity_poly.pdbx_seq_one_letter_code
_entity_poly.pdbx_strand_id
1 'polypeptide(L)'
;MRERVTFIHGSDAHVDPSALQLQPAGLLGPVTTAVRQDRLSWSLDELPTELASFLRSTSAVHAFTSDGSTPATLSLHQRLDHLSALVSWGMRELCADTDPVCHSRLRTLYTAASLDVSFDSADRLLKVAAFWPLREQALTAAASDKRRTEVGVFTKDAPPNMGPLQVGLGGLLSVLGEHKEPSPTLFAFSSRHRASDASFSSVFLAPTGLHPTLQLRLSTDTMAADVDAGECVPYAHLTLPRAVFADRYQLEDKLLLASKNLSALRHTTLPVDLEAPEYATKTWGSSILLELKPPMPRSGQAWTAEVPLHARYLKPTASGYDEVQVPYPVVFWACSIEGAATDLSDSPFDRRHVGYDSLFPPETMFWHATPVAEAGTKLVSSLTVPTLREGGEAWVRLGTTAAVVLGFSWLWRNTTSSI
;
A
#
# COMPACT_ATOMS: atom_id res chain seq x y z
N MET A 1 -6.64 27.40 -2.05
CA MET A 1 -7.12 26.04 -2.26
C MET A 1 -7.19 25.78 -3.76
N ARG A 2 -6.71 24.62 -4.22
CA ARG A 2 -6.78 24.16 -5.62
C ARG A 2 -7.45 22.79 -5.69
N GLU A 3 -8.28 22.55 -6.69
CA GLU A 3 -8.76 21.22 -7.06
C GLU A 3 -8.23 20.84 -8.44
N ARG A 4 -7.82 19.57 -8.58
CA ARG A 4 -7.55 18.90 -9.86
C ARG A 4 -8.49 17.71 -9.99
N VAL A 5 -9.28 17.68 -11.05
CA VAL A 5 -10.09 16.50 -11.43
C VAL A 5 -9.49 15.91 -12.70
N THR A 6 -8.92 14.71 -12.60
CA THR A 6 -8.25 14.04 -13.71
C THR A 6 -9.02 12.79 -14.09
N PHE A 7 -9.42 12.70 -15.36
CA PHE A 7 -9.94 11.48 -15.98
C PHE A 7 -8.88 10.89 -16.90
N ILE A 8 -8.70 9.57 -16.85
CA ILE A 8 -7.92 8.84 -17.86
C ILE A 8 -8.80 7.73 -18.42
N HIS A 9 -9.05 7.76 -19.73
CA HIS A 9 -9.85 6.75 -20.44
C HIS A 9 -8.97 5.82 -21.28
N GLY A 10 -9.54 4.69 -21.71
CA GLY A 10 -8.89 3.80 -22.68
C GLY A 10 -8.79 4.44 -24.06
N SER A 11 -7.79 4.04 -24.85
CA SER A 11 -7.59 4.52 -26.22
C SER A 11 -8.72 4.10 -27.19
N ASP A 12 -9.45 3.05 -26.84
CA ASP A 12 -10.66 2.59 -27.51
C ASP A 12 -11.84 3.56 -27.32
N ALA A 13 -11.90 4.27 -26.20
CA ALA A 13 -13.06 5.05 -25.77
C ALA A 13 -13.33 6.36 -26.54
N HIS A 14 -12.39 6.80 -27.40
CA HIS A 14 -12.51 7.93 -28.35
C HIS A 14 -13.41 9.09 -27.89
N VAL A 15 -13.00 9.79 -26.82
CA VAL A 15 -13.73 10.97 -26.33
C VAL A 15 -13.55 12.14 -27.31
N ASP A 16 -14.60 12.47 -28.06
CA ASP A 16 -14.64 13.63 -28.95
C ASP A 16 -14.48 14.94 -28.14
N PRO A 17 -13.49 15.80 -28.45
CA PRO A 17 -13.33 17.10 -27.81
C PRO A 17 -14.59 17.98 -27.83
N SER A 18 -15.40 17.90 -28.89
CA SER A 18 -16.64 18.67 -29.03
C SER A 18 -17.78 18.20 -28.10
N ALA A 19 -17.68 16.98 -27.57
CA ALA A 19 -18.60 16.46 -26.56
C ALA A 19 -18.31 16.99 -25.14
N LEU A 20 -17.17 17.66 -24.93
CA LEU A 20 -16.79 18.29 -23.66
C LEU A 20 -17.28 19.75 -23.62
N GLN A 21 -18.37 19.97 -22.89
CA GLN A 21 -19.00 21.28 -22.75
C GLN A 21 -18.59 21.97 -21.45
N LEU A 22 -17.89 23.10 -21.58
CA LEU A 22 -17.62 24.00 -20.47
C LEU A 22 -18.84 24.91 -20.23
N GLN A 23 -19.40 24.83 -19.02
CA GLN A 23 -20.53 25.64 -18.58
C GLN A 23 -20.14 26.42 -17.32
N PRO A 24 -20.86 27.49 -16.94
CA PRO A 24 -20.60 28.21 -15.69
C PRO A 24 -20.64 27.32 -14.43
N ALA A 25 -21.46 26.25 -14.45
CA ALA A 25 -21.54 25.27 -13.37
C ALA A 25 -20.40 24.22 -13.38
N GLY A 26 -19.62 24.12 -14.46
CA GLY A 26 -18.48 23.21 -14.57
C GLY A 26 -18.36 22.52 -15.94
N LEU A 27 -17.57 21.45 -15.99
CA LEU A 27 -17.44 20.60 -17.17
C LEU A 27 -18.56 19.54 -17.18
N LEU A 28 -19.24 19.42 -18.32
CA LEU A 28 -20.03 18.25 -18.68
C LEU A 28 -19.40 17.54 -19.88
N GLY A 29 -19.49 16.22 -19.90
CA GLY A 29 -18.96 15.39 -20.97
C GLY A 29 -19.70 14.05 -21.08
N PRO A 30 -19.35 13.22 -22.07
CA PRO A 30 -20.02 11.94 -22.27
C PRO A 30 -19.80 10.98 -21.10
N VAL A 31 -20.64 9.95 -21.05
CA VAL A 31 -20.39 8.77 -20.23
C VAL A 31 -19.37 7.90 -20.96
N THR A 32 -18.29 7.51 -20.27
CA THR A 32 -17.25 6.65 -20.86
C THR A 32 -16.53 5.84 -19.78
N THR A 33 -15.79 4.81 -20.21
CA THR A 33 -15.00 3.96 -19.33
C THR A 33 -13.67 4.64 -18.99
N ALA A 34 -13.59 5.22 -17.79
CA ALA A 34 -12.44 5.99 -17.33
C ALA A 34 -12.08 5.67 -15.87
N VAL A 35 -10.82 5.83 -15.50
CA VAL A 35 -10.43 6.08 -14.10
C VAL A 35 -10.61 7.57 -13.79
N ARG A 36 -10.78 7.90 -12.50
CA ARG A 36 -10.91 9.29 -12.03
C ARG A 36 -10.03 9.51 -10.80
N GLN A 37 -9.32 10.64 -10.74
CA GLN A 37 -8.67 11.13 -9.53
C GLN A 37 -9.15 12.56 -9.24
N ASP A 38 -9.62 12.78 -8.01
CA ASP A 38 -9.89 14.12 -7.49
C ASP A 38 -8.80 14.44 -6.46
N ARG A 39 -8.03 15.49 -6.69
CA ARG A 39 -6.93 15.94 -5.83
C ARG A 39 -7.20 17.37 -5.33
N LEU A 40 -7.32 17.53 -4.03
CA LEU A 40 -7.44 18.80 -3.35
C LEU A 40 -6.11 19.19 -2.71
N SER A 41 -5.73 20.46 -2.85
CA SER A 41 -4.51 21.01 -2.25
C SER A 41 -4.80 22.31 -1.50
N TRP A 42 -4.25 22.41 -0.29
CA TRP A 42 -4.33 23.55 0.62
C TRP A 42 -2.93 23.95 1.09
N SER A 43 -2.61 25.24 1.07
CA SER A 43 -1.43 25.70 1.80
C SER A 43 -1.70 25.64 3.30
N LEU A 44 -0.64 25.56 4.09
CA LEU A 44 -0.71 25.44 5.56
C LEU A 44 -1.52 26.55 6.25
N ASP A 45 -1.56 27.75 5.65
CA ASP A 45 -2.30 28.90 6.17
C ASP A 45 -3.79 28.90 5.77
N GLU A 46 -4.22 27.97 4.90
CA GLU A 46 -5.63 27.72 4.54
C GLU A 46 -6.28 26.62 5.40
N LEU A 47 -5.52 26.02 6.33
CA LEU A 47 -6.00 24.91 7.17
C LEU A 47 -6.53 25.40 8.53
N PRO A 48 -7.46 24.65 9.16
CA PRO A 48 -7.89 24.92 10.54
C PRO A 48 -6.70 25.00 11.50
N THR A 49 -6.73 25.93 12.46
CA THR A 49 -5.58 26.26 13.31
C THR A 49 -5.00 25.08 14.07
N GLU A 50 -5.83 24.13 14.52
CA GLU A 50 -5.38 22.91 15.21
C GLU A 50 -4.59 21.99 14.27
N LEU A 51 -5.12 21.71 13.07
CA LEU A 51 -4.46 20.91 12.05
C LEU A 51 -3.18 21.60 11.55
N ALA A 52 -3.23 22.92 11.31
CA ALA A 52 -2.06 23.70 10.93
C ALA A 52 -0.97 23.65 12.02
N SER A 53 -1.35 23.68 13.31
CA SER A 53 -0.40 23.58 14.42
C SER A 53 0.23 22.19 14.52
N PHE A 54 -0.57 21.13 14.36
CA PHE A 54 -0.07 19.75 14.31
C PHE A 54 0.90 19.53 13.13
N LEU A 55 0.54 19.99 11.93
CA LEU A 55 1.40 19.91 10.75
C LEU A 55 2.66 20.77 10.88
N ARG A 56 2.61 21.93 11.56
CA ARG A 56 3.81 22.74 11.89
C ARG A 56 4.78 22.01 12.82
N SER A 57 4.29 21.16 13.72
CA SER A 57 5.16 20.34 14.58
C SER A 57 5.76 19.12 13.89
N THR A 58 5.43 18.86 12.62
CA THR A 58 5.85 17.64 11.90
C THR A 58 6.60 17.94 10.62
N SER A 59 7.70 17.22 10.37
CA SER A 59 8.57 17.47 9.21
C SER A 59 8.05 16.89 7.89
N ALA A 60 7.23 15.83 7.92
CA ALA A 60 6.32 15.45 6.85
C ALA A 60 5.23 14.56 7.45
N VAL A 61 3.96 14.79 7.09
CA VAL A 61 2.87 13.87 7.42
C VAL A 61 2.40 13.23 6.14
N HIS A 62 2.96 12.06 5.85
CA HIS A 62 2.26 11.08 5.04
C HIS A 62 1.44 10.18 5.98
N ALA A 63 0.69 9.26 5.39
CA ALA A 63 0.07 8.17 6.12
C ALA A 63 0.47 6.80 5.53
N PHE A 64 1.77 6.50 5.27
CA PHE A 64 2.29 5.17 4.81
C PHE A 64 3.69 4.72 5.40
N THR A 65 3.77 3.75 6.35
CA THR A 65 4.70 3.62 7.56
C THR A 65 6.24 3.43 7.45
N SER A 66 7.04 4.12 8.33
CA SER A 66 8.05 3.60 9.32
C SER A 66 9.05 4.67 9.85
N ASP A 67 9.92 4.34 10.82
CA ASP A 67 10.89 5.24 11.50
C ASP A 67 12.35 4.96 11.08
N GLY A 68 13.22 5.99 11.07
CA GLY A 68 14.67 5.82 10.79
C GLY A 68 15.45 6.99 10.19
N SER A 69 15.86 7.97 11.01
CA SER A 69 17.08 8.82 10.82
C SER A 69 17.11 9.96 9.78
N THR A 70 15.98 10.50 9.34
CA THR A 70 15.86 11.88 8.79
C THR A 70 14.61 12.56 9.36
N PRO A 71 14.45 13.90 9.27
CA PRO A 71 13.30 14.63 9.84
C PRO A 71 11.96 13.90 9.64
N ALA A 72 11.28 13.58 10.75
CA ALA A 72 10.34 12.47 10.84
C ALA A 72 9.29 12.44 9.73
N THR A 73 9.44 11.48 8.81
CA THR A 73 8.47 11.16 7.76
C THR A 73 7.39 10.25 8.34
N LEU A 74 6.38 10.84 8.99
CA LEU A 74 5.26 10.11 9.59
C LEU A 74 4.32 9.52 8.55
N SER A 75 3.64 8.45 8.97
CA SER A 75 3.44 7.31 8.08
C SER A 75 2.64 6.13 8.74
N LEU A 76 1.68 5.48 8.03
CA LEU A 76 0.81 4.33 8.46
C LEU A 76 0.06 3.59 7.29
N HIS A 77 0.62 2.61 6.55
CA HIS A 77 -0.11 1.98 5.41
C HIS A 77 -1.13 0.95 5.87
N GLN A 78 -2.41 1.18 5.51
CA GLN A 78 -3.50 0.30 5.85
C GLN A 78 -4.43 0.06 4.66
N ARG A 79 -4.63 -1.22 4.32
CA ARG A 79 -5.75 -1.65 3.49
C ARG A 79 -7.03 -1.58 4.31
N LEU A 80 -8.03 -0.89 3.78
CA LEU A 80 -9.38 -0.82 4.35
C LEU A 80 -10.35 -1.50 3.38
N ASP A 81 -11.34 -2.23 3.88
CA ASP A 81 -12.40 -2.80 3.03
C ASP A 81 -13.29 -1.70 2.42
N HIS A 82 -13.47 -0.58 3.14
CA HIS A 82 -14.25 0.58 2.70
C HIS A 82 -13.92 1.83 3.54
N LEU A 83 -14.15 3.02 2.98
CA LEU A 83 -13.97 4.31 3.66
C LEU A 83 -15.17 4.75 4.52
N SER A 84 -16.10 3.85 4.85
CA SER A 84 -17.41 4.21 5.45
C SER A 84 -17.32 4.97 6.78
N ALA A 85 -16.38 4.60 7.65
CA ALA A 85 -16.13 5.29 8.91
C ALA A 85 -15.63 6.73 8.69
N LEU A 86 -14.70 6.94 7.74
CA LEU A 86 -14.20 8.25 7.36
C LEU A 86 -15.30 9.12 6.74
N VAL A 87 -16.12 8.54 5.85
CA VAL A 87 -17.25 9.25 5.23
C VAL A 87 -18.27 9.67 6.28
N SER A 88 -18.62 8.77 7.19
CA SER A 88 -19.58 9.05 8.27
C SER A 88 -19.05 10.09 9.27
N TRP A 89 -17.74 10.08 9.55
CA TRP A 89 -17.08 11.12 10.34
C TRP A 89 -17.09 12.46 9.61
N GLY A 90 -16.60 12.51 8.37
CA GLY A 90 -16.52 13.74 7.60
C GLY A 90 -17.90 14.39 7.37
N MET A 91 -18.96 13.60 7.23
CA MET A 91 -20.33 14.13 7.09
C MET A 91 -20.83 14.86 8.33
N ARG A 92 -20.32 14.55 9.53
CA ARG A 92 -20.69 15.20 10.79
C ARG A 92 -19.76 16.37 11.13
N GLU A 93 -18.45 16.18 10.92
CA GLU A 93 -17.45 17.14 11.38
C GLU A 93 -17.02 18.18 10.32
N LEU A 94 -17.20 17.88 9.02
CA LEU A 94 -16.71 18.73 7.91
C LEU A 94 -17.81 19.36 7.06
N CYS A 95 -19.00 18.75 6.98
CA CYS A 95 -20.13 19.29 6.24
C CYS A 95 -21.15 19.93 7.18
N ALA A 96 -21.66 21.10 6.81
CA ALA A 96 -22.90 21.61 7.39
C ALA A 96 -24.08 20.80 6.84
N ASP A 97 -25.09 20.54 7.68
CA ASP A 97 -26.30 19.76 7.31
C ASP A 97 -27.00 20.29 6.05
N THR A 98 -26.86 21.59 5.77
CA THR A 98 -27.46 22.29 4.62
C THR A 98 -26.57 22.34 3.38
N ASP A 99 -25.40 21.68 3.35
CA ASP A 99 -24.49 21.64 2.19
C ASP A 99 -24.61 20.30 1.41
N PRO A 100 -25.57 20.18 0.48
CA PRO A 100 -25.74 18.95 -0.30
C PRO A 100 -24.53 18.64 -1.19
N VAL A 101 -23.71 19.64 -1.53
CA VAL A 101 -22.52 19.45 -2.38
C VAL A 101 -21.40 18.78 -1.56
N CYS A 102 -21.17 19.24 -0.33
CA CYS A 102 -20.25 18.61 0.61
C CYS A 102 -20.66 17.16 0.90
N HIS A 103 -21.93 16.93 1.26
CA HIS A 103 -22.45 15.58 1.52
C HIS A 103 -22.34 14.67 0.27
N SER A 104 -22.63 15.18 -0.93
CA SER A 104 -22.51 14.42 -2.18
C SER A 104 -21.05 14.02 -2.46
N ARG A 105 -20.08 14.93 -2.27
CA ARG A 105 -18.66 14.64 -2.44
C ARG A 105 -18.14 13.61 -1.45
N LEU A 106 -18.54 13.66 -0.19
CA LEU A 106 -18.16 12.60 0.76
C LEU A 106 -18.79 11.25 0.40
N ARG A 107 -20.00 11.21 -0.19
CA ARG A 107 -20.61 9.96 -0.67
C ARG A 107 -19.83 9.31 -1.80
N THR A 108 -19.14 10.04 -2.68
CA THR A 108 -18.38 9.41 -3.78
C THR A 108 -17.25 8.53 -3.25
N LEU A 109 -16.66 8.87 -2.09
CA LEU A 109 -15.61 8.10 -1.42
C LEU A 109 -16.04 6.68 -1.01
N TYR A 110 -17.34 6.38 -0.87
CA TYR A 110 -17.81 4.99 -0.69
C TYR A 110 -17.41 4.07 -1.85
N THR A 111 -17.13 4.63 -3.03
CA THR A 111 -16.73 3.89 -4.23
C THR A 111 -15.29 4.15 -4.66
N ALA A 112 -14.50 4.88 -3.87
CA ALA A 112 -13.09 5.13 -4.14
C ALA A 112 -12.27 3.85 -3.87
N ALA A 113 -11.33 3.54 -4.75
CA ALA A 113 -10.40 2.42 -4.59
C ALA A 113 -9.20 2.77 -3.69
N SER A 114 -8.83 4.05 -3.61
CA SER A 114 -7.84 4.54 -2.64
C SER A 114 -8.07 5.98 -2.24
N LEU A 115 -7.71 6.32 -1.00
CA LEU A 115 -7.52 7.69 -0.53
C LEU A 115 -6.05 7.88 -0.15
N ASP A 116 -5.50 9.01 -0.56
CA ASP A 116 -4.12 9.43 -0.31
C ASP A 116 -4.15 10.76 0.45
N VAL A 117 -3.31 10.89 1.47
CA VAL A 117 -3.11 12.13 2.24
C VAL A 117 -1.60 12.32 2.42
N SER A 118 -1.10 13.45 1.94
CA SER A 118 0.32 13.82 2.04
C SER A 118 0.48 15.30 2.39
N PHE A 119 1.35 15.59 3.35
CA PHE A 119 1.77 16.93 3.73
C PHE A 119 3.28 17.08 3.51
N ASP A 120 3.62 17.98 2.62
CA ASP A 120 5.00 18.41 2.36
C ASP A 120 5.29 19.66 3.20
N SER A 121 6.32 19.62 4.05
CA SER A 121 6.69 20.76 4.91
C SER A 121 7.54 21.82 4.22
N ALA A 122 8.23 21.47 3.14
CA ALA A 122 9.01 22.41 2.34
C ALA A 122 8.06 23.26 1.48
N ASP A 123 7.13 22.61 0.77
CA ASP A 123 6.03 23.29 0.05
C ASP A 123 4.97 23.89 0.99
N ARG A 124 4.92 23.44 2.26
CA ARG A 124 3.85 23.72 3.24
C ARG A 124 2.46 23.42 2.67
N LEU A 125 2.33 22.28 2.00
CA LEU A 125 1.21 21.96 1.12
C LEU A 125 0.60 20.61 1.51
N LEU A 126 -0.63 20.65 2.04
CA LEU A 126 -1.44 19.46 2.25
C LEU A 126 -2.14 19.09 0.94
N LYS A 127 -1.98 17.83 0.53
CA LYS A 127 -2.59 17.22 -0.66
C LYS A 127 -3.47 16.06 -0.18
N VAL A 128 -4.73 16.03 -0.58
CA VAL A 128 -5.65 14.90 -0.38
C VAL A 128 -6.13 14.45 -1.75
N ALA A 129 -5.92 13.18 -2.11
CA ALA A 129 -6.33 12.64 -3.39
C ALA A 129 -7.18 11.38 -3.23
N ALA A 130 -8.37 11.35 -3.83
CA ALA A 130 -9.20 10.17 -3.95
C ALA A 130 -9.12 9.63 -5.38
N PHE A 131 -9.05 8.30 -5.52
CA PHE A 131 -8.97 7.62 -6.81
C PHE A 131 -10.12 6.63 -6.95
N TRP A 132 -10.79 6.66 -8.11
CA TRP A 132 -11.83 5.73 -8.51
C TRP A 132 -11.33 4.86 -9.66
N PRO A 133 -11.60 3.53 -9.61
CA PRO A 133 -11.10 2.58 -10.58
C PRO A 133 -11.76 2.75 -11.95
N LEU A 134 -11.28 2.00 -12.93
CA LEU A 134 -11.79 2.02 -14.30
C LEU A 134 -13.25 1.56 -14.28
N ARG A 135 -14.17 2.48 -14.62
CA ARG A 135 -15.61 2.21 -14.68
C ARG A 135 -16.27 3.15 -15.68
N GLU A 136 -17.46 2.78 -16.12
CA GLU A 136 -18.35 3.67 -16.84
C GLU A 136 -18.76 4.84 -15.91
N GLN A 137 -18.40 6.07 -16.29
CA GLN A 137 -18.78 7.28 -15.56
C GLN A 137 -18.85 8.50 -16.48
N ALA A 138 -19.71 9.46 -16.14
CA ALA A 138 -19.79 10.74 -16.83
C ALA A 138 -18.55 11.59 -16.54
N LEU A 139 -17.98 12.20 -17.58
CA LEU A 139 -16.85 13.12 -17.48
C LEU A 139 -17.31 14.48 -16.94
N THR A 140 -17.63 14.54 -15.65
CA THR A 140 -18.21 15.72 -14.99
C THR A 140 -17.37 16.24 -13.82
N ALA A 141 -17.15 17.55 -13.81
CA ALA A 141 -16.44 18.25 -12.75
C ALA A 141 -17.13 19.59 -12.45
N ALA A 142 -17.48 19.83 -11.19
CA ALA A 142 -18.19 21.05 -10.77
C ALA A 142 -17.23 22.23 -10.62
N ALA A 143 -17.60 23.39 -11.18
CA ALA A 143 -16.94 24.66 -10.88
C ALA A 143 -17.14 25.07 -9.42
N SER A 144 -16.35 26.04 -8.95
CA SER A 144 -16.50 26.59 -7.61
C SER A 144 -15.85 27.97 -7.47
N ASP A 145 -16.63 28.95 -7.03
CA ASP A 145 -16.13 30.33 -6.82
C ASP A 145 -15.11 30.41 -5.67
N LYS A 146 -15.08 29.40 -4.78
CA LYS A 146 -14.19 29.35 -3.61
C LYS A 146 -12.83 28.70 -3.88
N ARG A 147 -12.62 28.08 -5.05
CA ARG A 147 -11.39 27.35 -5.36
C ARG A 147 -11.15 27.20 -6.87
N ARG A 148 -9.90 27.41 -7.29
CA ARG A 148 -9.49 27.18 -8.67
C ARG A 148 -9.57 25.69 -9.02
N THR A 149 -10.23 25.36 -10.13
CA THR A 149 -10.55 23.98 -10.51
C THR A 149 -9.95 23.67 -11.88
N GLU A 150 -8.91 22.85 -11.89
CA GLU A 150 -8.29 22.33 -13.11
C GLU A 150 -8.92 20.97 -13.44
N VAL A 151 -9.30 20.75 -14.70
CA VAL A 151 -9.88 19.48 -15.17
C VAL A 151 -9.10 18.97 -16.36
N GLY A 152 -8.58 17.76 -16.24
CA GLY A 152 -7.85 17.07 -17.30
C GLY A 152 -8.61 15.82 -17.75
N VAL A 153 -8.78 15.65 -19.06
CA VAL A 153 -9.32 14.44 -19.69
C VAL A 153 -8.26 13.91 -20.62
N PHE A 154 -7.69 12.74 -20.30
CA PHE A 154 -6.54 12.17 -21.00
C PHE A 154 -6.77 10.74 -21.47
N THR A 155 -6.00 10.34 -22.47
CA THR A 155 -5.75 8.95 -22.88
C THR A 155 -4.26 8.67 -22.82
N LYS A 156 -3.88 7.39 -22.81
CA LYS A 156 -2.52 6.99 -23.18
C LYS A 156 -2.25 7.41 -24.63
N ASP A 157 -1.09 8.02 -24.86
CA ASP A 157 -0.66 8.54 -26.17
C ASP A 157 0.86 8.36 -26.31
N ALA A 158 1.41 8.66 -27.49
CA ALA A 158 2.84 8.63 -27.79
C ALA A 158 3.30 10.00 -28.34
N PRO A 159 3.56 11.01 -27.47
CA PRO A 159 4.06 12.31 -27.87
C PRO A 159 5.37 12.23 -28.67
N PRO A 160 5.64 13.19 -29.58
CA PRO A 160 6.91 13.21 -30.31
C PRO A 160 8.10 13.36 -29.35
N ASN A 161 9.20 12.67 -29.67
CA ASN A 161 10.43 12.60 -28.87
C ASN A 161 10.29 11.92 -27.50
N MET A 162 9.22 11.14 -27.27
CA MET A 162 9.07 10.33 -26.06
C MET A 162 10.17 9.27 -25.93
N GLY A 163 10.85 9.24 -24.78
CA GLY A 163 11.89 8.26 -24.46
C GLY A 163 11.31 6.86 -24.15
N PRO A 164 12.09 5.78 -24.30
CA PRO A 164 11.61 4.39 -24.15
C PRO A 164 11.05 4.08 -22.75
N LEU A 165 11.55 4.79 -21.73
CA LEU A 165 11.15 4.61 -20.33
C LEU A 165 10.11 5.63 -19.84
N GLN A 166 9.64 6.53 -20.71
CA GLN A 166 8.58 7.47 -20.38
C GLN A 166 7.18 6.83 -20.50
N VAL A 167 6.19 7.55 -19.98
CA VAL A 167 4.76 7.31 -20.20
C VAL A 167 4.19 8.57 -20.86
N GLY A 168 3.52 8.39 -21.99
CA GLY A 168 2.86 9.45 -22.75
C GLY A 168 1.38 9.53 -22.43
N LEU A 169 0.89 10.76 -22.20
CA LEU A 169 -0.53 11.08 -22.09
C LEU A 169 -0.87 12.20 -23.06
N GLY A 170 -2.01 12.07 -23.74
CA GLY A 170 -2.56 13.09 -24.62
C GLY A 170 -4.01 13.36 -24.28
N GLY A 171 -4.47 14.59 -24.49
CA GLY A 171 -5.87 14.94 -24.23
C GLY A 171 -6.09 16.44 -24.06
N LEU A 172 -7.01 16.79 -23.15
CA LEU A 172 -7.55 18.13 -23.00
C LEU A 172 -7.45 18.60 -21.54
N LEU A 173 -6.98 19.82 -21.35
CA LEU A 173 -6.87 20.49 -20.05
C LEU A 173 -7.72 21.77 -20.07
N SER A 174 -8.53 21.98 -19.04
CA SER A 174 -9.30 23.21 -18.86
C SER A 174 -9.27 23.70 -17.42
N VAL A 175 -9.45 25.00 -17.23
CA VAL A 175 -9.60 25.61 -15.92
C VAL A 175 -10.99 26.24 -15.85
N LEU A 176 -11.83 25.69 -14.98
CA LEU A 176 -13.25 26.06 -14.92
C LEU A 176 -13.40 27.52 -14.47
N GLY A 177 -14.12 28.31 -15.26
CA GLY A 177 -14.32 29.75 -15.04
C GLY A 177 -13.25 30.66 -15.66
N GLU A 178 -12.06 30.14 -15.98
CA GLU A 178 -10.99 30.89 -16.66
C GLU A 178 -10.97 30.61 -18.18
N HIS A 179 -11.11 29.35 -18.58
CA HIS A 179 -11.04 28.93 -19.99
C HIS A 179 -12.44 28.85 -20.61
N LYS A 180 -12.57 29.31 -21.88
CA LYS A 180 -13.80 29.17 -22.67
C LYS A 180 -13.91 27.81 -23.38
N GLU A 181 -12.76 27.25 -23.76
CA GLU A 181 -12.65 25.97 -24.48
C GLU A 181 -11.51 25.13 -23.87
N PRO A 182 -11.61 23.78 -23.87
CA PRO A 182 -10.52 22.92 -23.41
C PRO A 182 -9.29 23.05 -24.31
N SER A 183 -8.10 23.15 -23.71
CA SER A 183 -6.83 23.27 -24.44
C SER A 183 -6.22 21.88 -24.69
N PRO A 184 -5.85 21.53 -25.93
CA PRO A 184 -5.07 20.31 -26.20
C PRO A 184 -3.75 20.31 -25.43
N THR A 185 -3.36 19.15 -24.89
CA THR A 185 -2.10 19.01 -24.14
C THR A 185 -1.53 17.61 -24.32
N LEU A 186 -0.21 17.54 -24.47
CA LEU A 186 0.59 16.32 -24.51
C LEU A 186 1.59 16.37 -23.34
N PHE A 187 1.71 15.26 -22.61
CA PHE A 187 2.67 15.07 -21.53
C PHE A 187 3.48 13.81 -21.80
N ALA A 188 4.80 13.89 -21.65
CA ALA A 188 5.68 12.73 -21.53
C ALA A 188 6.49 12.90 -20.24
N PHE A 189 6.45 11.91 -19.37
CA PHE A 189 7.17 11.90 -18.09
C PHE A 189 7.73 10.51 -17.84
N SER A 190 8.88 10.44 -17.19
CA SER A 190 9.49 9.18 -16.77
C SER A 190 8.62 8.50 -15.70
N SER A 191 8.59 7.17 -15.63
CA SER A 191 7.94 6.46 -14.54
C SER A 191 8.83 5.35 -14.01
N ARG A 192 9.19 5.45 -12.71
CA ARG A 192 9.95 4.40 -12.02
C ARG A 192 9.15 3.12 -11.82
N HIS A 193 7.82 3.21 -11.69
CA HIS A 193 6.96 2.06 -11.47
C HIS A 193 6.35 1.61 -12.79
N ARG A 194 6.55 0.34 -13.12
CA ARG A 194 6.10 -0.30 -14.36
C ARG A 194 5.45 -1.64 -14.05
N ALA A 195 4.48 -2.05 -14.85
CA ALA A 195 4.00 -3.43 -14.82
C ALA A 195 4.96 -4.32 -15.63
N SER A 196 5.18 -5.55 -15.17
CA SER A 196 5.83 -6.62 -15.94
C SER A 196 4.79 -7.63 -16.42
N ASP A 197 5.17 -8.47 -17.38
CA ASP A 197 4.35 -9.61 -17.83
C ASP A 197 4.34 -10.77 -16.81
N ALA A 198 5.12 -10.66 -15.72
CA ALA A 198 5.12 -11.64 -14.65
C ALA A 198 3.85 -11.52 -13.79
N SER A 199 3.41 -12.66 -13.24
CA SER A 199 2.37 -12.72 -12.24
C SER A 199 2.83 -13.53 -11.03
N PHE A 200 2.17 -13.34 -9.89
CA PHE A 200 2.44 -14.14 -8.70
C PHE A 200 1.19 -14.38 -7.85
N SER A 201 1.23 -15.45 -7.06
CA SER A 201 0.27 -15.70 -5.99
C SER A 201 0.97 -15.86 -4.64
N SER A 202 0.20 -15.74 -3.55
CA SER A 202 0.69 -15.84 -2.18
C SER A 202 -0.27 -16.70 -1.35
N VAL A 203 0.27 -17.71 -0.66
CA VAL A 203 -0.51 -18.67 0.11
C VAL A 203 0.27 -19.18 1.33
N PHE A 204 -0.42 -19.43 2.45
CA PHE A 204 0.18 -20.12 3.59
C PHE A 204 0.18 -21.64 3.38
N LEU A 205 1.32 -22.28 3.61
CA LEU A 205 1.44 -23.74 3.52
C LEU A 205 0.72 -24.40 4.70
N ALA A 206 -0.04 -25.46 4.41
CA ALA A 206 -0.74 -26.27 5.40
C ALA A 206 0.14 -27.43 5.89
N PRO A 207 0.03 -27.86 7.16
CA PRO A 207 -0.82 -27.29 8.21
C PRO A 207 -0.29 -25.96 8.74
N THR A 208 -1.19 -25.00 9.00
CA THR A 208 -0.83 -23.74 9.65
C THR A 208 -0.73 -23.92 11.18
N GLY A 209 0.06 -23.06 11.82
CA GLY A 209 0.30 -23.08 13.27
C GLY A 209 0.95 -21.77 13.71
N LEU A 210 1.69 -21.78 14.81
CA LEU A 210 2.41 -20.59 15.30
C LEU A 210 3.66 -20.23 14.48
N HIS A 211 4.14 -21.12 13.61
CA HIS A 211 5.27 -20.88 12.69
C HIS A 211 4.84 -21.07 11.22
N PRO A 212 3.91 -20.24 10.69
CA PRO A 212 3.43 -20.39 9.33
C PRO A 212 4.50 -20.06 8.29
N THR A 213 4.54 -20.81 7.19
CA THR A 213 5.37 -20.49 6.03
C THR A 213 4.50 -19.94 4.91
N LEU A 214 4.79 -18.70 4.47
CA LEU A 214 4.14 -18.06 3.34
C LEU A 214 4.89 -18.42 2.05
N GLN A 215 4.26 -19.18 1.16
CA GLN A 215 4.81 -19.48 -0.16
C GLN A 215 4.37 -18.40 -1.16
N LEU A 216 5.34 -17.83 -1.87
CA LEU A 216 5.14 -17.01 -3.06
C LEU A 216 5.37 -17.89 -4.28
N ARG A 217 4.45 -17.84 -5.25
CA ARG A 217 4.57 -18.57 -6.52
C ARG A 217 4.66 -17.53 -7.63
N LEU A 218 5.78 -17.49 -8.35
CA LEU A 218 6.03 -16.54 -9.42
C LEU A 218 5.96 -17.25 -10.78
N SER A 219 5.39 -16.60 -11.79
CA SER A 219 5.22 -17.20 -13.12
C SER A 219 6.51 -17.32 -13.94
N THR A 220 7.57 -16.61 -13.56
CA THR A 220 8.87 -16.57 -14.28
C THR A 220 10.03 -16.22 -13.33
N ASP A 221 11.19 -16.80 -13.59
CA ASP A 221 12.50 -16.53 -12.97
C ASP A 221 13.34 -15.49 -13.76
N THR A 222 12.93 -15.15 -14.98
CA THR A 222 13.50 -14.10 -15.84
C THR A 222 12.55 -12.93 -16.01
N MET A 223 13.10 -11.78 -16.38
CA MET A 223 12.30 -10.62 -16.80
C MET A 223 12.73 -10.18 -18.21
N ALA A 224 11.78 -9.83 -19.07
CA ALA A 224 12.08 -9.35 -20.43
C ALA A 224 12.97 -8.09 -20.45
N ALA A 225 12.86 -7.24 -19.42
CA ALA A 225 13.69 -6.05 -19.24
C ALA A 225 15.12 -6.34 -18.74
N ASP A 226 15.48 -7.59 -18.40
CA ASP A 226 16.87 -8.00 -18.12
C ASP A 226 17.80 -7.75 -19.34
N VAL A 227 17.23 -7.57 -20.54
CA VAL A 227 17.96 -7.32 -21.80
C VAL A 227 18.37 -5.84 -21.97
N ASP A 228 17.54 -4.90 -21.48
CA ASP A 228 17.67 -3.46 -21.77
C ASP A 228 17.94 -2.59 -20.52
N ALA A 229 17.71 -3.08 -19.29
CA ALA A 229 17.65 -2.27 -18.07
C ALA A 229 18.73 -2.59 -17.00
N GLY A 230 19.74 -3.40 -17.31
CA GLY A 230 20.84 -3.75 -16.40
C GLY A 230 20.55 -4.93 -15.47
N GLU A 231 21.39 -5.13 -14.44
CA GLU A 231 21.19 -6.22 -13.47
C GLU A 231 19.96 -5.96 -12.58
N CYS A 232 18.87 -6.65 -12.89
CA CYS A 232 17.62 -6.58 -12.13
C CYS A 232 17.52 -7.72 -11.08
N VAL A 233 17.15 -7.35 -9.86
CA VAL A 233 17.03 -8.27 -8.71
C VAL A 233 15.57 -8.32 -8.22
N PRO A 234 14.97 -9.51 -8.01
CA PRO A 234 13.60 -9.64 -7.52
C PRO A 234 13.52 -9.47 -5.99
N TYR A 235 12.48 -8.77 -5.54
CA TYR A 235 12.17 -8.47 -4.15
C TYR A 235 10.70 -8.77 -3.82
N ALA A 236 10.43 -9.03 -2.55
CA ALA A 236 9.10 -9.01 -1.97
C ALA A 236 9.06 -8.07 -0.75
N HIS A 237 8.18 -7.08 -0.79
CA HIS A 237 7.85 -6.24 0.37
C HIS A 237 6.57 -6.73 1.03
N LEU A 238 6.67 -7.22 2.27
CA LEU A 238 5.53 -7.72 3.04
C LEU A 238 5.11 -6.65 4.07
N THR A 239 3.80 -6.41 4.16
CA THR A 239 3.18 -5.62 5.23
C THR A 239 2.44 -6.58 6.16
N LEU A 240 3.00 -6.86 7.34
CA LEU A 240 2.48 -7.85 8.28
C LEU A 240 1.57 -7.17 9.31
N PRO A 241 0.32 -7.64 9.52
CA PRO A 241 -0.52 -7.14 10.61
C PRO A 241 0.05 -7.59 11.96
N ARG A 242 -0.21 -6.87 13.06
CA ARG A 242 0.32 -7.18 14.41
C ARG A 242 0.21 -8.64 14.87
N ALA A 243 -0.76 -9.40 14.36
CA ALA A 243 -0.93 -10.83 14.62
C ALA A 243 0.18 -11.73 14.05
N VAL A 244 0.96 -11.25 13.07
CA VAL A 244 2.03 -11.99 12.38
C VAL A 244 3.30 -11.13 12.39
N PHE A 245 4.46 -11.76 12.59
CA PHE A 245 5.76 -11.09 12.50
C PHE A 245 6.79 -11.99 11.81
N ALA A 246 7.87 -11.36 11.38
CA ALA A 246 9.05 -12.04 10.87
C ALA A 246 10.15 -11.96 11.94
N ASP A 247 10.78 -13.10 12.24
CA ASP A 247 11.96 -13.12 13.10
C ASP A 247 13.18 -12.73 12.26
N ARG A 248 13.78 -11.58 12.58
CA ARG A 248 14.99 -11.09 11.90
C ARG A 248 16.18 -12.03 12.06
N TYR A 249 16.32 -12.68 13.22
CA TYR A 249 17.47 -13.53 13.52
C TYR A 249 17.39 -14.84 12.73
N GLN A 250 16.19 -15.39 12.59
CA GLN A 250 15.91 -16.49 11.66
C GLN A 250 16.23 -16.09 10.20
N LEU A 251 15.87 -14.88 9.80
CA LEU A 251 16.11 -14.34 8.45
C LEU A 251 17.53 -13.77 8.23
N GLU A 252 18.43 -13.90 9.19
CA GLU A 252 19.88 -13.65 9.05
C GLU A 252 20.66 -14.93 8.70
N ASP A 253 20.07 -16.13 8.87
CA ASP A 253 20.70 -17.41 8.55
C ASP A 253 20.76 -17.64 7.03
N LYS A 254 21.98 -17.59 6.48
CA LYS A 254 22.25 -17.75 5.04
C LYS A 254 21.89 -19.15 4.49
N LEU A 255 21.97 -20.20 5.29
CA LEU A 255 21.60 -21.56 4.87
C LEU A 255 20.08 -21.69 4.82
N LEU A 256 19.38 -21.15 5.81
CA LEU A 256 17.91 -21.12 5.79
C LEU A 256 17.40 -20.30 4.60
N LEU A 257 17.89 -19.07 4.40
CA LEU A 257 17.52 -18.22 3.27
C LEU A 257 17.74 -18.94 1.93
N ALA A 258 18.92 -19.55 1.73
CA ALA A 258 19.24 -20.29 0.52
C ALA A 258 18.30 -21.50 0.30
N SER A 259 17.91 -22.21 1.36
CA SER A 259 16.95 -23.33 1.29
C SER A 259 15.52 -22.91 0.95
N LYS A 260 15.23 -21.60 0.99
CA LYS A 260 13.90 -21.00 0.80
C LYS A 260 13.81 -20.08 -0.42
N ASN A 261 14.83 -20.12 -1.30
CA ASN A 261 14.96 -19.25 -2.47
C ASN A 261 14.90 -17.76 -2.09
N LEU A 262 15.57 -17.40 -0.99
CA LEU A 262 15.81 -16.04 -0.53
C LEU A 262 17.32 -15.74 -0.53
N SER A 263 17.69 -14.47 -0.75
CA SER A 263 19.08 -13.99 -0.68
C SER A 263 19.38 -13.28 0.65
N ALA A 264 18.50 -12.37 1.07
CA ALA A 264 18.71 -11.50 2.22
C ALA A 264 17.42 -10.85 2.74
N LEU A 265 17.36 -10.60 4.04
CA LEU A 265 16.48 -9.58 4.63
C LEU A 265 17.16 -8.20 4.45
N ARG A 266 16.57 -7.32 3.63
CA ARG A 266 17.12 -5.98 3.35
C ARG A 266 16.57 -4.88 4.25
N HIS A 267 15.33 -5.03 4.73
CA HIS A 267 14.71 -4.13 5.70
C HIS A 267 13.78 -4.90 6.62
N THR A 268 13.69 -4.45 7.87
CA THR A 268 12.63 -4.79 8.81
C THR A 268 12.28 -3.56 9.62
N THR A 269 10.99 -3.29 9.85
CA THR A 269 10.56 -2.29 10.84
C THR A 269 11.10 -2.67 12.21
N LEU A 270 11.53 -1.70 13.02
CA LEU A 270 11.96 -1.92 14.40
C LEU A 270 11.25 -0.93 15.35
N PRO A 271 11.06 -1.29 16.64
CA PRO A 271 11.30 -2.60 17.22
C PRO A 271 10.19 -3.61 16.90
N VAL A 272 10.55 -4.89 16.84
CA VAL A 272 9.60 -6.02 16.84
C VAL A 272 9.87 -6.85 18.09
N ASP A 273 8.89 -6.90 18.98
CA ASP A 273 8.89 -7.82 20.12
C ASP A 273 8.59 -9.24 19.60
N LEU A 274 9.43 -10.23 19.93
CA LEU A 274 9.28 -11.60 19.46
C LEU A 274 8.45 -12.48 20.40
N GLU A 275 8.15 -12.00 21.61
CA GLU A 275 7.49 -12.76 22.68
C GLU A 275 6.08 -12.22 23.01
N ALA A 276 5.83 -10.93 22.80
CA ALA A 276 4.55 -10.31 23.14
C ALA A 276 3.37 -10.94 22.35
N PRO A 277 2.22 -11.20 23.00
CA PRO A 277 0.99 -11.59 22.31
C PRO A 277 0.41 -10.42 21.51
N GLU A 278 -0.52 -10.72 20.60
CA GLU A 278 -1.16 -9.71 19.73
C GLU A 278 -1.84 -8.60 20.55
N TYR A 279 -2.56 -8.98 21.60
CA TYR A 279 -3.33 -8.07 22.44
C TYR A 279 -2.48 -7.19 23.37
N ALA A 280 -1.17 -7.46 23.49
CA ALA A 280 -0.21 -6.59 24.17
C ALA A 280 0.59 -5.70 23.18
N THR A 281 0.52 -6.00 21.89
CA THR A 281 1.28 -5.30 20.84
C THR A 281 0.63 -3.95 20.52
N LYS A 282 1.37 -2.86 20.77
CA LYS A 282 0.89 -1.49 20.55
C LYS A 282 1.06 -0.98 19.13
N THR A 283 1.98 -1.54 18.35
CA THR A 283 2.17 -1.21 16.94
C THR A 283 1.05 -1.84 16.09
N TRP A 284 0.81 -1.30 14.90
CA TRP A 284 -0.14 -1.86 13.94
C TRP A 284 0.33 -3.20 13.35
N GLY A 285 1.63 -3.46 13.40
CA GLY A 285 2.30 -4.55 12.70
C GLY A 285 3.78 -4.22 12.45
N SER A 286 4.32 -4.77 11.36
CA SER A 286 5.66 -4.50 10.85
C SER A 286 5.72 -4.68 9.33
N SER A 287 6.67 -4.04 8.65
CA SER A 287 7.03 -4.38 7.27
C SER A 287 8.40 -5.03 7.19
N ILE A 288 8.61 -5.84 6.15
CA ILE A 288 9.93 -6.36 5.76
C ILE A 288 10.14 -6.25 4.24
N LEU A 289 11.40 -6.09 3.83
CA LEU A 289 11.83 -6.22 2.44
C LEU A 289 12.76 -7.42 2.33
N LEU A 290 12.35 -8.42 1.54
CA LEU A 290 13.14 -9.61 1.23
C LEU A 290 13.69 -9.53 -0.18
N GLU A 291 14.98 -9.79 -0.34
CA GLU A 291 15.57 -10.11 -1.63
C GLU A 291 15.35 -11.59 -1.92
N LEU A 292 14.75 -11.88 -3.08
CA LEU A 292 14.44 -13.24 -3.50
C LEU A 292 15.57 -13.79 -4.38
N LYS A 293 15.70 -15.12 -4.40
CA LYS A 293 16.75 -15.82 -5.14
C LYS A 293 16.14 -16.87 -6.08
N PRO A 294 15.86 -16.52 -7.35
CA PRO A 294 15.39 -17.48 -8.33
C PRO A 294 16.39 -18.64 -8.50
N PRO A 295 15.92 -19.86 -8.81
CA PRO A 295 16.81 -20.97 -9.13
C PRO A 295 17.70 -20.66 -10.33
N MET A 296 18.86 -21.32 -10.40
CA MET A 296 19.80 -21.22 -11.52
C MET A 296 19.97 -22.58 -12.21
N PRO A 297 20.10 -22.64 -13.55
CA PRO A 297 20.06 -21.51 -14.49
C PRO A 297 18.65 -20.93 -14.66
N ARG A 298 18.54 -19.61 -14.85
CA ARG A 298 17.26 -18.96 -15.16
C ARG A 298 16.76 -19.40 -16.54
N SER A 299 15.46 -19.69 -16.68
CA SER A 299 14.94 -20.35 -17.90
C SER A 299 13.55 -19.87 -18.37
N GLY A 300 12.99 -18.82 -17.76
CA GLY A 300 11.62 -18.36 -17.99
C GLY A 300 10.57 -19.25 -17.31
N GLN A 301 10.96 -20.02 -16.28
CA GLN A 301 10.09 -20.99 -15.63
C GLN A 301 9.47 -20.45 -14.34
N ALA A 302 8.28 -20.95 -14.02
CA ALA A 302 7.62 -20.66 -12.76
C ALA A 302 8.42 -21.28 -11.59
N TRP A 303 8.51 -20.54 -10.49
CA TRP A 303 9.30 -20.93 -9.31
C TRP A 303 8.64 -20.42 -8.02
N THR A 304 9.15 -20.87 -6.88
CA THR A 304 8.62 -20.52 -5.56
C THR A 304 9.68 -19.95 -4.64
N ALA A 305 9.27 -18.98 -3.81
CA ALA A 305 10.02 -18.52 -2.65
C ALA A 305 9.20 -18.77 -1.39
N GLU A 306 9.85 -19.05 -0.26
CA GLU A 306 9.17 -19.37 1.00
C GLU A 306 9.62 -18.43 2.11
N VAL A 307 8.68 -17.72 2.73
CA VAL A 307 8.96 -16.79 3.82
C VAL A 307 8.54 -17.44 5.14
N PRO A 308 9.49 -17.82 6.02
CA PRO A 308 9.16 -18.24 7.37
C PRO A 308 8.64 -17.04 8.18
N LEU A 309 7.47 -17.20 8.79
CA LEU A 309 6.82 -16.20 9.62
C LEU A 309 6.38 -16.83 10.95
N HIS A 310 6.00 -15.98 11.90
CA HIS A 310 5.53 -16.36 13.23
C HIS A 310 4.17 -15.70 13.49
N ALA A 311 3.22 -16.47 14.02
CA ALA A 311 1.94 -15.95 14.48
C ALA A 311 2.01 -15.70 16.00
N ARG A 312 1.50 -14.57 16.46
CA ARG A 312 1.37 -14.25 17.88
C ARG A 312 0.20 -15.00 18.50
N TYR A 313 0.26 -15.20 19.81
CA TYR A 313 -0.91 -15.61 20.58
C TYR A 313 -2.03 -14.57 20.46
N LEU A 314 -3.19 -15.04 20.02
CA LEU A 314 -4.42 -14.27 19.90
C LEU A 314 -5.28 -14.47 21.16
N LYS A 315 -6.42 -13.77 21.22
CA LYS A 315 -7.38 -13.96 22.32
C LYS A 315 -8.05 -15.34 22.23
N PRO A 316 -8.54 -15.89 23.35
CA PRO A 316 -9.35 -17.11 23.31
C PRO A 316 -10.58 -16.96 22.41
N THR A 317 -10.99 -18.04 21.74
CA THR A 317 -12.22 -18.09 20.93
C THR A 317 -13.03 -19.34 21.23
N ALA A 318 -14.34 -19.31 21.00
CA ALA A 318 -15.23 -20.46 21.25
C ALA A 318 -14.86 -21.74 20.47
N SER A 319 -14.21 -21.60 19.31
CA SER A 319 -13.72 -22.68 18.44
C SER A 319 -12.32 -23.19 18.82
N GLY A 320 -11.50 -22.38 19.50
CA GLY A 320 -10.05 -22.65 19.67
C GLY A 320 -9.22 -22.34 18.41
N TYR A 321 -9.78 -21.59 17.46
CA TYR A 321 -9.12 -21.11 16.25
C TYR A 321 -9.59 -19.69 15.91
N ASP A 322 -8.75 -18.92 15.24
CA ASP A 322 -9.07 -17.59 14.70
C ASP A 322 -8.48 -17.45 13.29
N GLU A 323 -9.07 -16.60 12.46
CA GLU A 323 -8.64 -16.38 11.06
C GLU A 323 -7.99 -15.01 10.89
N VAL A 324 -6.69 -15.02 10.60
CA VAL A 324 -5.90 -13.81 10.33
C VAL A 324 -5.72 -13.63 8.83
N GLN A 325 -6.07 -12.46 8.31
CA GLN A 325 -5.82 -12.11 6.91
C GLN A 325 -4.55 -11.27 6.78
N VAL A 326 -3.56 -11.78 6.07
CA VAL A 326 -2.33 -11.05 5.74
C VAL A 326 -2.46 -10.52 4.31
N PRO A 327 -2.24 -9.22 4.02
CA PRO A 327 -2.29 -8.72 2.66
C PRO A 327 -1.19 -9.35 1.80
N TYR A 328 -1.45 -9.54 0.51
CA TYR A 328 -0.40 -9.96 -0.43
C TYR A 328 0.79 -8.99 -0.40
N PRO A 329 2.04 -9.47 -0.52
CA PRO A 329 3.20 -8.61 -0.68
C PRO A 329 3.15 -7.82 -1.98
N VAL A 330 3.99 -6.80 -2.09
CA VAL A 330 4.36 -6.22 -3.38
C VAL A 330 5.59 -6.97 -3.88
N VAL A 331 5.50 -7.64 -5.03
CA VAL A 331 6.59 -8.41 -5.64
C VAL A 331 7.04 -7.70 -6.92
N PHE A 332 8.34 -7.41 -7.02
CA PHE A 332 8.89 -6.60 -8.10
C PHE A 332 10.37 -6.88 -8.35
N TRP A 333 10.85 -6.55 -9.54
CA TRP A 333 12.28 -6.45 -9.84
C TRP A 333 12.72 -4.99 -9.68
N ALA A 334 13.80 -4.78 -8.92
CA ALA A 334 14.49 -3.49 -8.86
C ALA A 334 15.70 -3.52 -9.81
N CYS A 335 15.80 -2.52 -10.68
CA CYS A 335 16.88 -2.38 -11.66
C CYS A 335 17.57 -1.01 -11.48
N SER A 336 18.90 -1.00 -11.53
CA SER A 336 19.72 0.22 -11.52
C SER A 336 19.81 0.80 -12.94
N ILE A 337 19.42 2.05 -13.14
CA ILE A 337 19.52 2.73 -14.44
C ILE A 337 20.86 3.48 -14.59
N GLU A 338 21.97 2.74 -14.60
CA GLU A 338 23.29 3.35 -14.84
C GLU A 338 23.38 3.97 -16.24
N GLY A 339 23.67 5.28 -16.30
CA GLY A 339 23.95 6.00 -17.55
C GLY A 339 22.74 6.52 -18.32
N ALA A 340 21.50 6.20 -17.93
CA ALA A 340 20.31 6.78 -18.54
C ALA A 340 20.05 8.19 -17.97
N ALA A 341 20.15 9.23 -18.80
CA ALA A 341 19.81 10.62 -18.44
C ALA A 341 18.28 10.84 -18.33
N THR A 342 17.61 9.99 -17.55
CA THR A 342 16.16 9.95 -17.39
C THR A 342 15.81 10.61 -16.06
N ASP A 343 15.39 11.87 -16.07
CA ASP A 343 14.90 12.51 -14.86
C ASP A 343 13.64 11.77 -14.36
N LEU A 344 13.76 11.09 -13.22
CA LEU A 344 12.67 10.38 -12.56
C LEU A 344 11.90 11.26 -11.56
N SER A 345 12.28 12.53 -11.36
CA SER A 345 11.71 13.39 -10.32
C SER A 345 10.44 14.13 -10.72
N ASP A 346 10.22 14.35 -12.03
CA ASP A 346 9.09 15.12 -12.59
C ASP A 346 7.76 14.32 -12.75
N SER A 347 7.72 13.06 -12.33
CA SER A 347 6.59 12.18 -12.60
C SER A 347 5.36 12.49 -11.72
N PRO A 348 4.19 12.88 -12.26
CA PRO A 348 3.01 13.24 -11.46
C PRO A 348 2.30 12.03 -10.80
N PHE A 349 2.76 10.82 -11.12
CA PHE A 349 2.31 9.53 -10.58
C PHE A 349 3.32 8.89 -9.61
N ASP A 350 4.55 9.41 -9.54
CA ASP A 350 5.54 8.93 -8.58
C ASP A 350 5.16 9.38 -7.16
N ARG A 351 5.24 8.45 -6.21
CA ARG A 351 4.89 8.66 -4.81
C ARG A 351 6.09 8.31 -3.95
N ARG A 352 7.15 9.09 -4.11
CA ARG A 352 8.39 8.91 -3.37
C ARG A 352 8.12 8.87 -1.87
N HIS A 353 8.80 7.95 -1.18
CA HIS A 353 8.71 7.72 0.26
C HIS A 353 7.40 7.06 0.74
N VAL A 354 6.78 6.23 -0.11
CA VAL A 354 5.53 5.49 0.21
C VAL A 354 5.76 3.99 0.12
N GLY A 355 6.28 3.42 1.22
CA GLY A 355 6.55 1.99 1.35
C GLY A 355 8.01 1.64 1.04
N TYR A 356 8.21 0.63 0.18
CA TYR A 356 9.51 0.04 -0.08
C TYR A 356 10.42 0.88 -0.97
N ASP A 357 9.88 1.84 -1.72
CA ASP A 357 10.61 2.65 -2.71
C ASP A 357 11.72 3.49 -2.05
N SER A 358 11.47 3.99 -0.84
CA SER A 358 12.43 4.70 0.00
C SER A 358 13.66 3.88 0.42
N LEU A 359 13.58 2.56 0.32
CA LEU A 359 14.66 1.63 0.69
C LEU A 359 15.69 1.44 -0.44
N PHE A 360 15.48 2.09 -1.59
CA PHE A 360 16.34 2.00 -2.77
C PHE A 360 16.86 3.39 -3.20
N PRO A 361 17.97 3.46 -3.96
CA PRO A 361 18.45 4.71 -4.55
C PRO A 361 17.40 5.39 -5.44
N PRO A 362 17.41 6.73 -5.57
CA PRO A 362 16.48 7.46 -6.44
C PRO A 362 16.48 7.00 -7.91
N GLU A 363 17.60 6.49 -8.40
CA GLU A 363 17.79 5.97 -9.76
C GLU A 363 17.46 4.47 -9.88
N THR A 364 16.38 4.04 -9.21
CA THR A 364 15.87 2.66 -9.27
C THR A 364 14.55 2.61 -10.02
N MET A 365 14.45 1.71 -10.99
CA MET A 365 13.18 1.32 -11.62
C MET A 365 12.64 0.04 -10.99
N PHE A 366 11.31 -0.03 -10.87
CA PHE A 366 10.56 -1.11 -10.25
C PHE A 366 9.58 -1.71 -11.25
N TRP A 367 9.81 -2.96 -11.63
CA TRP A 367 8.92 -3.73 -12.49
C TRP A 367 8.08 -4.68 -11.65
N HIS A 368 6.78 -4.43 -11.58
CA HIS A 368 5.85 -5.13 -10.69
C HIS A 368 5.31 -6.41 -11.31
N ALA A 369 5.35 -7.51 -10.54
CA ALA A 369 4.60 -8.72 -10.86
C ALA A 369 3.11 -8.48 -10.55
N THR A 370 2.22 -8.94 -11.43
CA THR A 370 0.77 -8.80 -11.25
C THR A 370 0.27 -9.81 -10.19
N PRO A 371 -0.34 -9.38 -9.08
CA PRO A 371 -0.86 -10.29 -8.06
C PRO A 371 -2.15 -10.99 -8.53
N VAL A 372 -2.19 -12.31 -8.39
CA VAL A 372 -3.35 -13.16 -8.73
C VAL A 372 -3.89 -13.79 -7.45
N ALA A 373 -5.15 -13.52 -7.13
CA ALA A 373 -5.83 -14.11 -5.97
C ALA A 373 -5.99 -15.63 -6.16
N GLU A 374 -5.53 -16.43 -5.19
CA GLU A 374 -5.80 -17.89 -5.15
C GLU A 374 -7.29 -18.19 -4.98
N ALA A 375 -8.06 -17.33 -4.29
CA ALA A 375 -9.50 -17.47 -4.10
C ALA A 375 -10.23 -16.13 -4.05
N GLY A 376 -11.35 -16.03 -4.76
CA GLY A 376 -12.20 -14.83 -4.81
C GLY A 376 -11.50 -13.62 -5.43
N THR A 377 -11.83 -12.42 -4.94
CA THR A 377 -11.32 -11.14 -5.46
C THR A 377 -10.40 -10.39 -4.49
N LYS A 378 -10.19 -10.90 -3.27
CA LYS A 378 -9.35 -10.26 -2.27
C LYS A 378 -7.91 -10.79 -2.35
N LEU A 379 -6.96 -9.90 -2.63
CA LEU A 379 -5.51 -10.15 -2.52
C LEU A 379 -5.04 -10.29 -1.05
N VAL A 380 -5.51 -11.32 -0.35
CA VAL A 380 -5.13 -11.64 1.05
C VAL A 380 -4.83 -13.12 1.18
N SER A 381 -3.86 -13.45 2.03
CA SER A 381 -3.50 -14.81 2.41
C SER A 381 -4.13 -15.08 3.79
N SER A 382 -5.16 -15.92 3.83
CA SER A 382 -5.78 -16.36 5.09
C SER A 382 -4.88 -17.33 5.85
N LEU A 383 -4.76 -17.10 7.16
CA LEU A 383 -3.97 -17.89 8.10
C LEU A 383 -4.87 -18.30 9.27
N THR A 384 -5.09 -19.61 9.42
CA THR A 384 -5.77 -20.16 10.60
C THR A 384 -4.77 -20.28 11.74
N VAL A 385 -4.97 -19.53 12.82
CA VAL A 385 -4.12 -19.53 14.02
C VAL A 385 -4.84 -20.30 15.14
N PRO A 386 -4.20 -21.30 15.80
CA PRO A 386 -4.80 -21.95 16.96
C PRO A 386 -4.83 -20.99 18.15
N THR A 387 -5.95 -20.98 18.87
CA THR A 387 -6.17 -20.16 20.07
C THR A 387 -6.56 -21.03 21.25
N LEU A 388 -6.52 -20.46 22.45
CA LEU A 388 -7.12 -21.13 23.61
C LEU A 388 -8.65 -21.17 23.42
N ARG A 389 -9.27 -22.32 23.63
CA ARG A 389 -10.73 -22.39 23.64
C ARG A 389 -11.29 -21.68 24.87
N GLU A 390 -12.30 -20.84 24.71
CA GLU A 390 -12.98 -20.15 25.82
C GLU A 390 -13.36 -21.09 26.97
N GLY A 391 -13.08 -20.68 28.21
CA GLY A 391 -13.24 -21.50 29.42
C GLY A 391 -12.10 -22.49 29.66
N GLY A 392 -11.23 -22.71 28.67
CA GLY A 392 -10.00 -23.48 28.80
C GLY A 392 -8.99 -22.82 29.74
N GLU A 393 -8.99 -21.49 29.87
CA GLU A 393 -8.12 -20.76 30.79
C GLU A 393 -8.34 -21.14 32.26
N ALA A 394 -9.58 -21.45 32.65
CA ALA A 394 -9.89 -21.90 34.01
C ALA A 394 -9.26 -23.27 34.32
N TRP A 395 -9.34 -24.20 33.36
CA TRP A 395 -8.75 -25.54 33.47
C TRP A 395 -7.22 -25.49 33.47
N VAL A 396 -6.61 -24.74 32.54
CA VAL A 396 -5.17 -24.54 32.49
C VAL A 396 -4.67 -23.92 33.79
N ARG A 397 -5.32 -22.85 34.28
CA ARG A 397 -4.95 -22.21 35.55
C ARG A 397 -5.02 -23.18 36.72
N LEU A 398 -6.11 -23.92 36.87
CA LEU A 398 -6.29 -24.88 37.96
C LEU A 398 -5.28 -26.02 37.90
N GLY A 399 -5.02 -26.58 36.71
CA GLY A 399 -4.01 -27.61 36.50
C GLY A 399 -2.59 -27.12 36.80
N THR A 400 -2.21 -25.94 36.33
CA THR A 400 -0.92 -25.32 36.63
C THR A 400 -0.75 -25.04 38.12
N THR A 401 -1.76 -24.48 38.79
CA THR A 401 -1.73 -24.25 40.24
C THR A 401 -1.54 -25.57 41.00
N ALA A 402 -2.29 -26.61 40.65
CA ALA A 402 -2.15 -27.93 41.29
C ALA A 402 -0.76 -28.53 41.09
N ALA A 403 -0.21 -28.50 39.86
CA ALA A 403 1.13 -28.99 39.56
C ALA A 403 2.23 -28.25 40.34
N VAL A 404 2.14 -26.91 40.41
CA VAL A 404 3.07 -26.08 41.19
C VAL A 404 2.98 -26.39 42.68
N VAL A 405 1.78 -26.47 43.26
CA VAL A 405 1.58 -26.79 44.69
C VAL A 405 2.10 -28.19 45.03
N LEU A 406 1.87 -29.19 44.18
CA LEU A 406 2.40 -30.54 44.37
C LEU A 406 3.93 -30.57 44.28
N GLY A 407 4.52 -29.86 43.32
CA GLY A 407 5.97 -29.71 43.18
C GLY A 407 6.62 -29.07 44.41
N PHE A 408 6.08 -27.96 44.89
CA PHE A 408 6.55 -27.32 46.14
C PHE A 408 6.37 -28.23 47.36
N SER A 409 5.26 -28.95 47.47
CA SER A 409 5.01 -29.88 48.58
C SER A 409 6.00 -31.06 48.58
N TRP A 410 6.35 -31.57 47.40
CA TRP A 410 7.35 -32.63 47.23
C TRP A 410 8.76 -32.13 47.60
N LEU A 411 9.15 -30.94 47.11
CA LEU A 411 10.42 -30.32 47.48
C LEU A 411 10.52 -30.10 49.00
N TRP A 412 9.48 -29.52 49.61
CA TRP A 412 9.41 -29.28 51.05
C TRP A 412 9.56 -30.56 51.87
N ARG A 413 8.86 -31.63 51.48
CA ARG A 413 8.97 -32.94 52.14
C ARG A 413 10.39 -33.49 52.06
N ASN A 414 11.07 -33.36 50.92
CA ASN A 414 12.41 -33.92 50.74
C ASN A 414 13.49 -33.10 51.44
N THR A 415 13.39 -31.77 51.46
CA THR A 415 14.33 -30.91 52.21
C THR A 415 14.17 -31.08 53.72
N THR A 416 12.95 -31.24 54.22
CA THR A 416 12.68 -31.53 55.64
C THR A 416 12.95 -32.99 56.06
N SER A 417 13.17 -33.90 55.12
CA SER A 417 13.60 -35.30 55.39
C SER A 417 15.13 -35.49 55.27
N SER A 418 15.88 -34.42 55.02
CA SER A 418 17.36 -34.41 54.93
C SER A 418 18.01 -33.56 56.03
N ILE A 419 17.25 -33.24 57.08
CA ILE A 419 17.67 -32.63 58.36
C ILE A 419 17.21 -33.57 59.47
#